data_AF-K9V5J5-F1
#
_entry.id   AF-K9V5J5-F1
#
_cell.length_a   1.000
_cell.length_b   1.000
_cell.length_c   1.000
_cell.angle_alpha   90.00
_cell.angle_beta   90.00
_cell.angle_gamma   90.00
#
_symmetry.space_group_name_H-M   'P 1'
#
loop_
_entity.id
_entity.type
_entity.pdbx_description
1 polymer ?
#
loop_
_entity_poly.entity_id
_entity_poly.type
_entity_poly.pdbx_seq_one_letter_code
_entity_poly.pdbx_strand_id
1 'polypeptide(L)'
;MRTLLLYTCAVVLTISIAAVITNNLSVDLDSSPVSKPVSVDIPNLTRFANQNSNSISGSNSSQKTAITIKAENMNQPHVLVINSNGSKLEGEIIMNSKVIQKFDNNNLEVNLSPYLSKGQQILEVRGKYEPASSIVNLELNSSGNNTIQQSSGTGKLDYQVALNVQ
;
A
#
# COMPACT_ATOMS: atom_id res chain seq x y z
N MET A 1 -29.16 24.93 -38.47
CA MET A 1 -28.25 23.91 -39.03
C MET A 1 -27.51 23.29 -37.86
N ARG A 2 -27.69 21.98 -37.65
CA ARG A 2 -27.15 21.20 -36.52
C ARG A 2 -25.75 20.71 -36.88
N THR A 3 -24.78 20.85 -35.99
CA THR A 3 -23.52 20.10 -36.03
C THR A 3 -23.31 19.43 -34.67
N LEU A 4 -23.61 18.14 -34.66
CA LEU A 4 -23.44 17.20 -33.58
C LEU A 4 -22.04 16.57 -33.78
N LEU A 5 -21.07 16.88 -32.93
CA LEU A 5 -19.76 16.23 -32.95
C LEU A 5 -19.77 15.06 -31.96
N LEU A 6 -20.02 13.87 -32.49
CA LEU A 6 -19.87 12.59 -31.79
C LEU A 6 -18.38 12.23 -31.82
N TYR A 7 -17.67 12.37 -30.70
CA TYR A 7 -16.31 11.84 -30.57
C TYR A 7 -16.37 10.38 -30.12
N THR A 8 -15.95 9.52 -31.04
CA THR A 8 -15.93 8.07 -30.94
C THR A 8 -14.84 7.56 -30.00
N CYS A 9 -15.25 6.60 -29.19
CA CYS A 9 -14.48 5.76 -28.27
C CYS A 9 -13.17 5.23 -28.88
N ALA A 10 -12.04 5.51 -28.25
CA ALA A 10 -10.78 4.80 -28.48
C ALA A 10 -10.45 3.98 -27.24
N VAL A 11 -10.79 2.69 -27.28
CA VAL A 11 -10.28 1.68 -26.33
C VAL A 11 -8.83 1.41 -26.71
N VAL A 12 -7.88 1.99 -25.97
CA VAL A 12 -6.47 1.66 -26.15
C VAL A 12 -6.14 0.43 -25.31
N LEU A 13 -5.90 -0.67 -26.01
CA LEU A 13 -5.37 -1.92 -25.50
C LEU A 13 -3.87 -1.71 -25.17
N THR A 14 -3.50 -1.60 -23.89
CA THR A 14 -2.08 -1.53 -23.52
C THR A 14 -1.51 -2.93 -23.35
N ILE A 15 -0.60 -3.30 -24.24
CA ILE A 15 0.21 -4.52 -24.21
C ILE A 15 1.27 -4.37 -23.09
N SER A 16 1.28 -5.31 -22.14
CA SER A 16 2.35 -5.40 -21.12
C SER A 16 3.59 -6.08 -21.70
N ILE A 17 4.75 -5.44 -21.56
CA ILE A 17 6.04 -5.96 -22.02
C ILE A 17 6.65 -6.80 -20.89
N ALA A 18 6.95 -8.07 -21.16
CA ALA A 18 7.72 -8.93 -20.26
C ALA A 18 9.22 -8.64 -20.42
N ALA A 19 9.91 -8.30 -19.33
CA ALA A 19 11.36 -8.16 -19.32
C ALA A 19 12.04 -9.52 -19.11
N VAL A 20 13.06 -9.75 -19.93
CA VAL A 20 13.97 -10.91 -19.96
C VAL A 20 14.80 -10.99 -18.68
N ILE A 21 14.95 -12.20 -18.11
CA ILE A 21 15.80 -12.45 -16.93
C ILE A 21 17.21 -12.80 -17.40
N THR A 22 18.20 -12.01 -16.96
CA THR A 22 19.63 -12.37 -17.01
C THR A 22 20.08 -12.91 -15.65
N ASN A 23 20.69 -14.10 -15.63
CA ASN A 23 21.25 -14.70 -14.42
C ASN A 23 22.60 -14.08 -14.10
N ASN A 24 22.75 -13.45 -12.92
CA ASN A 24 24.08 -13.11 -12.40
C ASN A 24 24.49 -14.11 -11.31
N LEU A 25 25.58 -14.80 -11.59
CA LEU A 25 26.25 -15.82 -10.79
C LEU A 25 27.00 -15.15 -9.63
N SER A 26 26.73 -15.57 -8.40
CA SER A 26 27.57 -15.25 -7.24
C SER A 26 28.24 -16.53 -6.76
N VAL A 27 29.56 -16.59 -6.92
CA VAL A 27 30.42 -17.67 -6.45
C VAL A 27 30.89 -17.30 -5.04
N ASP A 28 30.43 -18.03 -4.03
CA ASP A 28 31.00 -17.97 -2.68
C ASP A 28 32.26 -18.86 -2.61
N LEU A 29 33.40 -18.26 -2.27
CA LEU A 29 34.66 -18.93 -1.99
C LEU A 29 35.22 -18.37 -0.69
N ASP A 30 35.18 -19.16 0.39
CA ASP A 30 36.28 -19.14 1.35
C ASP A 30 36.53 -20.49 2.05
N SER A 31 37.73 -21.01 1.79
CA SER A 31 38.67 -21.84 2.58
C SER A 31 38.26 -23.18 3.22
N SER A 32 38.81 -24.25 2.64
CA SER A 32 38.96 -25.64 3.13
C SER A 32 39.94 -25.76 4.34
N PRO A 33 40.01 -26.90 5.07
CA PRO A 33 40.76 -28.05 4.54
C PRO A 33 40.10 -29.43 4.75
N VAL A 34 40.37 -30.27 3.75
CA VAL A 34 40.06 -31.69 3.57
C VAL A 34 40.44 -32.57 4.76
N SER A 35 39.56 -33.51 5.13
CA SER A 35 39.94 -34.84 5.62
C SER A 35 38.89 -35.88 5.19
N LYS A 36 39.38 -37.00 4.68
CA LYS A 36 38.73 -38.08 3.90
C LYS A 36 37.61 -38.85 4.62
N PRO A 37 36.76 -39.61 3.89
CA PRO A 37 35.47 -40.10 4.35
C PRO A 37 35.60 -41.39 5.17
N VAL A 38 34.84 -41.50 6.26
CA VAL A 38 34.63 -42.76 6.97
C VAL A 38 33.13 -43.01 7.05
N SER A 39 32.69 -44.08 6.38
CA SER A 39 31.33 -44.60 6.47
C SER A 39 31.29 -45.59 7.63
N VAL A 40 30.47 -45.33 8.67
CA VAL A 40 29.95 -46.36 9.58
C VAL A 40 28.56 -45.91 10.07
N ASP A 41 27.55 -46.73 9.76
CA ASP A 41 26.15 -46.66 10.20
C ASP A 41 25.97 -46.63 11.72
N ILE A 42 24.91 -45.95 12.23
CA ILE A 42 23.98 -46.35 13.34
C ILE A 42 22.96 -45.18 13.62
N PRO A 43 21.72 -45.45 14.11
CA PRO A 43 20.47 -45.00 13.47
C PRO A 43 19.58 -43.99 14.24
N ASN A 44 18.54 -43.51 13.52
CA ASN A 44 17.20 -43.10 13.98
C ASN A 44 17.03 -41.73 14.68
N LEU A 45 16.34 -40.76 14.02
CA LEU A 45 15.02 -40.24 14.45
C LEU A 45 14.42 -39.21 13.45
N THR A 46 13.16 -39.47 13.04
CA THR A 46 12.07 -38.52 12.64
C THR A 46 12.22 -37.65 11.38
N ARG A 47 11.45 -37.89 10.29
CA ARG A 47 10.10 -37.34 9.98
C ARG A 47 10.09 -35.80 10.03
N PHE A 48 9.79 -35.02 8.98
CA PHE A 48 8.69 -35.10 8.02
C PHE A 48 9.07 -34.46 6.67
N ALA A 49 8.84 -35.17 5.57
CA ALA A 49 8.46 -34.52 4.33
C ALA A 49 7.01 -34.08 4.50
N ASN A 50 6.72 -32.78 4.36
CA ASN A 50 5.40 -32.41 3.86
C ASN A 50 5.47 -31.13 3.02
N GLN A 51 4.85 -31.27 1.86
CA GLN A 51 4.82 -30.34 0.77
C GLN A 51 3.87 -29.17 1.07
N ASN A 52 4.00 -28.15 0.21
CA ASN A 52 2.93 -27.27 -0.24
C ASN A 52 2.66 -26.01 0.60
N SER A 53 3.03 -24.86 0.04
CA SER A 53 2.07 -23.78 -0.29
C SER A 53 2.78 -22.72 -1.11
N ASN A 54 2.53 -22.78 -2.40
CA ASN A 54 2.77 -21.73 -3.37
C ASN A 54 2.05 -20.44 -2.91
N SER A 55 2.80 -19.41 -2.52
CA SER A 55 2.29 -18.04 -2.48
C SER A 55 3.36 -17.09 -2.97
N ILE A 56 3.39 -16.92 -4.29
CA ILE A 56 4.11 -15.83 -4.95
C ILE A 56 3.38 -14.55 -4.55
N SER A 57 3.80 -13.96 -3.43
CA SER A 57 3.43 -12.60 -3.08
C SER A 57 4.21 -11.68 -4.02
N GLY A 58 3.59 -11.28 -5.13
CA GLY A 58 4.03 -10.12 -5.88
C GLY A 58 3.91 -8.91 -4.96
N SER A 59 5.01 -8.54 -4.29
CA SER A 59 5.03 -7.36 -3.43
C SER A 59 5.08 -6.11 -4.32
N ASN A 60 3.93 -5.69 -4.82
CA ASN A 60 3.64 -4.27 -4.82
C ASN A 60 3.59 -3.89 -3.33
N SER A 61 4.73 -3.47 -2.80
CA SER A 61 4.85 -2.95 -1.44
C SER A 61 4.13 -1.61 -1.37
N SER A 62 2.80 -1.62 -1.46
CA SER A 62 1.98 -0.61 -0.81
C SER A 62 2.31 -0.78 0.66
N GLN A 63 3.19 0.07 1.17
CA GLN A 63 3.66 0.04 2.55
C GLN A 63 2.44 0.17 3.45
N LYS A 64 1.93 -0.97 3.93
CA LYS A 64 0.76 -1.05 4.80
C LYS A 64 1.18 -0.54 6.17
N THR A 65 1.01 0.75 6.39
CA THR A 65 1.17 1.32 7.73
C THR A 65 0.02 0.84 8.60
N ALA A 66 0.34 0.45 9.84
CA ALA A 66 -0.66 0.14 10.86
C ALA A 66 -0.50 1.13 12.00
N ILE A 67 -1.61 1.71 12.46
CA ILE A 67 -1.66 2.63 13.59
C ILE A 67 -2.50 1.98 14.68
N THR A 68 -1.97 1.92 15.90
CA THR A 68 -2.72 1.47 17.06
C THR A 68 -3.33 2.67 17.78
N ILE A 69 -4.63 2.62 18.01
CA ILE A 69 -5.39 3.64 18.75
C ILE A 69 -5.92 2.98 20.01
N LYS A 70 -5.59 3.53 21.18
CA LYS A 70 -6.20 3.03 22.43
C LYS A 70 -7.69 3.34 22.42
N ALA A 71 -8.53 2.43 22.91
CA ALA A 71 -9.98 2.59 22.95
C ALA A 71 -10.40 3.84 23.75
N GLU A 72 -9.65 4.20 24.79
CA GLU A 72 -9.85 5.44 25.57
C GLU A 72 -9.64 6.72 24.74
N ASN A 73 -8.84 6.64 23.67
CA ASN A 73 -8.54 7.74 22.76
C ASN A 73 -9.38 7.71 21.49
N MET A 74 -10.27 6.73 21.29
CA MET A 74 -11.08 6.60 20.07
C MET A 74 -11.96 7.82 19.81
N ASN A 75 -12.47 8.44 20.89
CA ASN A 75 -13.32 9.63 20.83
C ASN A 75 -12.53 10.95 20.77
N GLN A 76 -11.20 10.91 20.89
CA GLN A 76 -10.37 12.08 20.65
C GLN A 76 -10.28 12.35 19.15
N PRO A 77 -9.96 13.59 18.70
CA PRO A 77 -9.82 13.89 17.29
C PRO A 77 -8.75 13.04 16.60
N HIS A 78 -9.12 12.40 15.49
CA HIS A 78 -8.21 11.67 14.60
C HIS A 78 -8.32 12.30 13.22
N VAL A 79 -7.37 13.15 12.87
CA VAL A 79 -7.52 14.07 11.73
C VAL A 79 -6.67 13.59 10.56
N LEU A 80 -7.32 13.33 9.43
CA LEU A 80 -6.66 13.13 8.15
C LEU A 80 -6.59 14.47 7.42
N VAL A 81 -5.37 14.88 7.04
CA VAL A 81 -5.09 16.05 6.24
C VAL A 81 -4.54 15.61 4.89
N ILE A 82 -5.10 16.14 3.80
CA ILE A 82 -4.62 15.91 2.43
C ILE A 82 -4.33 17.26 1.79
N ASN A 83 -3.11 17.45 1.27
CA ASN A 83 -2.71 18.72 0.65
C ASN A 83 -1.88 18.48 -0.63
N SER A 84 -2.32 19.07 -1.74
CA SER A 84 -1.66 18.98 -3.06
C SER A 84 -0.89 20.25 -3.48
N ASN A 85 -0.66 21.18 -2.56
CA ASN A 85 0.05 22.45 -2.76
C ASN A 85 -0.45 23.26 -3.98
N GLY A 86 -1.77 23.36 -4.15
CA GLY A 86 -2.38 24.14 -5.23
C GLY A 86 -2.73 23.33 -6.49
N SER A 87 -2.32 22.07 -6.56
CA SER A 87 -2.64 21.18 -7.68
C SER A 87 -4.10 20.74 -7.64
N LYS A 88 -4.71 20.47 -8.80
CA LYS A 88 -6.05 19.89 -8.83
C LYS A 88 -6.00 18.52 -8.16
N LEU A 89 -6.93 18.26 -7.26
CA LEU A 89 -7.02 17.02 -6.50
C LEU A 89 -8.49 16.64 -6.37
N GLU A 90 -8.83 15.40 -6.70
CA GLU A 90 -10.19 14.88 -6.54
C GLU A 90 -10.17 13.40 -6.17
N GLY A 91 -11.13 12.95 -5.37
CA GLY A 91 -11.16 11.59 -4.85
C GLY A 91 -12.18 11.34 -3.75
N GLU A 92 -11.94 10.26 -3.02
CA GLU A 92 -12.77 9.79 -1.92
C GLU A 92 -11.96 9.20 -0.77
N ILE A 93 -12.50 9.35 0.43
CA ILE A 93 -12.03 8.72 1.65
C ILE A 93 -13.01 7.62 2.01
N ILE A 94 -12.48 6.44 2.25
CA ILE A 94 -13.23 5.20 2.46
C ILE A 94 -12.81 4.62 3.81
N MET A 95 -13.79 4.31 4.66
CA MET A 95 -13.59 3.57 5.91
C MET A 95 -14.33 2.24 5.83
N ASN A 96 -13.62 1.12 5.97
CA ASN A 96 -14.22 -0.23 5.91
C ASN A 96 -15.10 -0.43 4.66
N SER A 97 -14.59 -0.06 3.48
CA SER A 97 -15.31 -0.12 2.19
C SER A 97 -16.51 0.84 2.05
N LYS A 98 -16.76 1.73 3.02
CA LYS A 98 -17.80 2.76 2.93
C LYS A 98 -17.18 4.14 2.67
N VAL A 99 -17.64 4.83 1.63
CA VAL A 99 -17.26 6.22 1.38
C VAL A 99 -17.77 7.11 2.52
N ILE A 100 -16.86 7.79 3.21
CA ILE A 100 -17.17 8.72 4.31
C ILE A 100 -17.07 10.18 3.87
N GLN A 101 -16.25 10.49 2.85
CA GLN A 101 -16.09 11.84 2.31
C GLN A 101 -15.64 11.77 0.85
N LYS A 102 -16.18 12.64 0.00
CA LYS A 102 -15.62 12.94 -1.34
C LYS A 102 -14.97 14.31 -1.32
N PHE A 103 -13.98 14.52 -2.17
CA PHE A 103 -13.27 15.79 -2.26
C PHE A 103 -12.89 16.11 -3.71
N ASP A 104 -12.85 17.40 -4.02
CA ASP A 104 -12.46 18.00 -5.30
C ASP A 104 -11.65 19.29 -5.10
N ASN A 105 -11.07 19.44 -3.90
CA ASN A 105 -10.28 20.58 -3.46
C ASN A 105 -8.81 20.18 -3.25
N ASN A 106 -7.93 21.18 -3.21
CA ASN A 106 -6.48 21.01 -3.06
C ASN A 106 -6.02 20.86 -1.60
N ASN A 107 -6.92 21.08 -0.64
CA ASN A 107 -6.70 20.93 0.79
C ASN A 107 -7.97 20.39 1.43
N LEU A 108 -7.85 19.31 2.18
CA LEU A 108 -8.93 18.67 2.89
C LEU A 108 -8.48 18.28 4.30
N GLU A 109 -9.36 18.53 5.27
CA GLU A 109 -9.24 18.04 6.64
C GLU A 109 -10.49 17.25 7.01
N VAL A 110 -10.33 16.01 7.48
CA VAL A 110 -11.44 15.14 7.89
C VAL A 110 -11.16 14.54 9.26
N ASN A 111 -12.10 14.74 10.19
CA ASN A 111 -12.10 14.02 11.46
C ASN A 111 -12.65 12.60 11.29
N LEU A 112 -11.82 11.61 11.59
CA LEU A 112 -12.12 10.19 11.48
C LEU A 112 -12.80 9.60 12.71
N SER A 113 -12.76 10.26 13.87
CA SER A 113 -13.28 9.72 15.14
C SER A 113 -14.73 9.18 15.06
N PRO A 114 -15.68 9.84 14.36
CA PRO A 114 -17.05 9.33 14.23
C PRO A 114 -17.17 8.01 13.45
N TYR A 115 -16.12 7.64 12.71
CA TYR A 115 -16.07 6.44 11.88
C TYR A 115 -15.24 5.32 12.51
N LEU A 116 -14.62 5.59 13.67
CA LEU A 116 -13.84 4.60 14.40
C LEU A 116 -14.73 3.66 15.22
N SER A 117 -14.32 2.40 15.28
CA SER A 117 -14.92 1.36 16.11
C SER A 117 -13.83 0.43 16.61
N LYS A 118 -14.07 -0.24 17.73
CA LYS A 118 -13.17 -1.27 18.27
C LYS A 118 -12.80 -2.31 17.21
N GLY A 119 -11.56 -2.78 17.25
CA GLY A 119 -11.01 -3.75 16.30
C GLY A 119 -10.23 -3.11 15.16
N GLN A 120 -9.92 -3.93 14.15
CA GLN A 120 -9.22 -3.48 12.96
C GLN A 120 -10.18 -2.80 11.98
N GLN A 121 -9.77 -1.67 11.46
CA GLN A 121 -10.46 -0.92 10.43
C GLN A 121 -9.48 -0.55 9.33
N ILE A 122 -9.98 -0.39 8.11
CA ILE A 122 -9.17 -0.01 6.95
C ILE A 122 -9.62 1.37 6.50
N LEU A 123 -8.69 2.33 6.57
CA LEU A 123 -8.82 3.64 5.94
C LEU A 123 -8.15 3.58 4.57
N GLU A 124 -8.88 4.01 3.54
CA GLU A 124 -8.35 4.16 2.20
C GLU A 124 -8.62 5.57 1.68
N VAL A 125 -7.66 6.11 0.95
CA VAL A 125 -7.82 7.36 0.20
C VAL A 125 -7.47 7.07 -1.25
N ARG A 126 -8.45 7.29 -2.12
CA ARG A 126 -8.32 7.04 -3.55
C ARG A 126 -8.62 8.31 -4.30
N GLY A 127 -7.84 8.61 -5.33
CA GLY A 127 -8.08 9.80 -6.12
C GLY A 127 -7.08 9.99 -7.24
N LYS A 128 -7.13 11.18 -7.82
CA LYS A 128 -6.21 11.63 -8.85
C LYS A 128 -5.87 13.09 -8.62
N TYR A 129 -4.69 13.48 -9.10
CA TYR A 129 -4.20 14.85 -9.02
C TYR A 129 -3.52 15.28 -10.31
N GLU A 130 -3.58 16.57 -10.60
CA GLU A 130 -3.00 17.17 -11.79
C GLU A 130 -2.28 18.49 -11.46
N PRO A 131 -1.08 18.72 -12.04
CA PRO A 131 -0.34 17.82 -12.93
C PRO A 131 0.20 16.57 -12.22
N ALA A 132 0.47 15.49 -12.96
CA ALA A 132 0.95 14.22 -12.40
C ALA A 132 2.32 14.34 -11.68
N SER A 133 3.07 15.40 -11.97
CA SER A 133 4.34 15.76 -11.32
C SER A 133 4.16 16.40 -9.94
N SER A 134 2.94 16.75 -9.54
CA SER A 134 2.69 17.38 -8.26
C SER A 134 2.93 16.45 -7.09
N ILE A 135 3.18 17.06 -5.93
CA ILE A 135 3.34 16.36 -4.65
C ILE A 135 2.02 16.47 -3.89
N VAL A 136 1.52 15.33 -3.41
CA VAL A 136 0.40 15.27 -2.48
C VAL A 136 0.91 14.74 -1.15
N ASN A 137 0.67 15.50 -0.09
CA ASN A 137 0.97 15.11 1.29
C ASN A 137 -0.29 14.60 1.96
N LEU A 138 -0.17 13.48 2.64
CA LEU A 138 -1.21 12.88 3.48
C LEU A 138 -0.64 12.75 4.88
N GLU A 139 -1.35 13.32 5.84
CA GLU A 139 -0.99 13.23 7.25
C GLU A 139 -2.19 12.73 8.04
N LEU A 140 -1.98 11.65 8.79
CA LEU A 140 -2.94 11.18 9.76
C LEU A 140 -2.41 11.46 11.16
N ASN A 141 -3.06 12.40 11.83
CA ASN A 141 -2.80 12.81 13.21
C ASN A 141 -3.74 12.07 14.15
N SER A 142 -3.19 11.21 14.99
CA SER A 142 -3.92 10.45 16.00
C SER A 142 -3.23 10.62 17.36
N SER A 143 -4.01 10.54 18.45
CA SER A 143 -3.47 10.65 19.82
C SER A 143 -2.32 9.67 20.07
N GLY A 144 -1.09 10.18 19.97
CA GLY A 144 0.16 9.44 20.20
C GLY A 144 0.78 8.79 18.96
N ASN A 145 0.19 8.91 17.77
CA ASN A 145 0.73 8.35 16.52
C ASN A 145 0.45 9.28 15.34
N ASN A 146 1.48 9.70 14.63
CA ASN A 146 1.36 10.43 13.38
C ASN A 146 1.89 9.57 12.24
N THR A 147 1.16 9.51 11.13
CA THR A 147 1.67 8.91 9.89
C THR A 147 1.68 9.98 8.81
N ILE A 148 2.85 10.16 8.20
CA ILE A 148 3.03 11.03 7.04
C ILE A 148 3.30 10.13 5.84
N GLN A 149 2.54 10.32 4.77
CA GLN A 149 2.82 9.72 3.48
C GLN A 149 2.82 10.80 2.40
N GLN A 150 3.75 10.66 1.46
CA GLN A 150 3.85 11.54 0.30
C GLN A 150 3.67 10.70 -0.96
N SER A 151 2.89 11.22 -1.90
CA SER A 151 2.76 10.66 -3.25
C SER A 151 3.21 11.70 -4.28
N SER A 152 3.95 11.27 -5.29
CA SER A 152 4.35 12.09 -6.43
C SER A 152 4.51 11.24 -7.70
N GLY A 153 4.42 11.88 -8.87
CA GLY A 153 4.90 11.34 -10.14
C GLY A 153 3.96 10.42 -10.92
N THR A 154 2.73 10.17 -10.47
CA THR A 154 1.79 9.27 -11.16
C THR A 154 0.43 9.88 -11.47
N GLY A 155 0.09 11.03 -10.87
CA GLY A 155 -1.25 11.63 -10.96
C GLY A 155 -2.34 10.80 -10.28
N LYS A 156 -1.96 9.75 -9.53
CA LYS A 156 -2.87 8.87 -8.80
C LYS A 156 -2.57 8.92 -7.31
N LEU A 157 -3.63 8.98 -6.52
CA LEU A 157 -3.58 8.86 -5.07
C LEU A 157 -4.15 7.50 -4.68
N ASP A 158 -3.33 6.67 -4.05
CA ASP A 158 -3.70 5.37 -3.51
C ASP A 158 -2.98 5.18 -2.17
N TYR A 159 -3.72 5.40 -1.09
CA TYR A 159 -3.24 5.27 0.28
C TYR A 159 -4.15 4.31 1.04
N GLN A 160 -3.55 3.41 1.81
CA GLN A 160 -4.25 2.50 2.69
C GLN A 160 -3.49 2.37 4.02
N VAL A 161 -4.22 2.50 5.13
CA VAL A 161 -3.69 2.33 6.49
C VAL A 161 -4.66 1.48 7.30
N ALA A 162 -4.10 0.55 8.08
CA ALA A 162 -4.88 -0.22 9.04
C ALA A 162 -4.91 0.52 10.38
N LEU A 163 -6.11 0.82 10.88
CA LEU A 163 -6.33 1.41 12.19
C LEU A 163 -6.78 0.31 13.14
N ASN A 164 -5.99 0.02 14.17
CA ASN A 164 -6.31 -1.00 15.16
C ASN A 164 -6.73 -0.33 16.46
N VAL A 165 -8.02 -0.35 16.78
CA VAL A 165 -8.56 0.23 18.02
C VAL A 165 -8.62 -0.86 19.10
N GLN A 166 -7.86 -0.69 20.19
CA GLN A 166 -7.69 -1.69 21.26
C GLN A 166 -8.04 -1.13 22.64
#